data_AF-A0A922MJ39-F1
#
_entry.id   AF-A0A922MJ39-F1
#
_cell.length_a   1.000
_cell.length_b   1.000
_cell.length_c   1.000
_cell.angle_alpha   90.00
_cell.angle_beta   90.00
_cell.angle_gamma   90.00
#
_symmetry.space_group_name_H-M   'P 1'
#
loop_
_entity.id
_entity.type
_entity.pdbx_description
1 polymer ?
#
loop_
_entity_poly.entity_id
_entity_poly.type
_entity_poly.pdbx_seq_one_letter_code
_entity_poly.pdbx_strand_id
1 'polypeptide(L)'
;MKIVQEFTASMYGIQNCNNVNDARYRIFMKNYSAKEDSEQFLKKIKGFDSNSIPPCWISLIQKILRTVFINSMWLNATDPICVKLQPENCGWFLDEYLKPVGFIGDHTPLKIEDIVERTETESDDAEDSEVEDHSYMSDDSERE
;
A
#
# COMPACT_ATOMS: atom_id res chain seq x y z
N MET A 1 -7.81 -18.86 2.54
CA MET A 1 -7.08 -17.62 2.18
C MET A 1 -5.56 -17.78 2.11
N LYS A 2 -4.89 -18.57 2.96
CA LYS A 2 -3.42 -18.80 2.89
C LYS A 2 -2.90 -19.17 1.48
N ILE A 3 -3.57 -20.10 0.81
CA ILE A 3 -3.23 -20.54 -0.56
C ILE A 3 -3.19 -19.36 -1.55
N VAL A 4 -4.13 -18.41 -1.45
CA VAL A 4 -4.19 -17.27 -2.36
C VAL A 4 -3.05 -16.29 -2.08
N GLN A 5 -2.69 -16.08 -0.81
CA GLN A 5 -1.54 -15.25 -0.46
C GLN A 5 -0.23 -15.88 -0.94
N GLU A 6 -0.09 -17.19 -0.77
CA GLU A 6 1.08 -17.94 -1.24
C GLU A 6 1.22 -17.94 -2.76
N PHE A 7 0.11 -18.17 -3.47
CA PHE A 7 0.07 -18.03 -4.93
C PHE A 7 0.45 -16.61 -5.36
N THR A 8 -0.10 -15.60 -4.69
CA THR A 8 0.21 -14.19 -4.99
C THR A 8 1.69 -13.89 -4.74
N ALA A 9 2.26 -14.32 -3.61
CA ALA A 9 3.68 -14.14 -3.34
C ALA A 9 4.57 -14.83 -4.40
N SER A 10 4.18 -16.04 -4.81
CA SER A 10 4.89 -16.81 -5.84
C SER A 10 4.86 -16.13 -7.21
N MET A 11 3.74 -15.51 -7.60
CA MET A 11 3.61 -14.71 -8.83
C MET A 11 4.60 -13.54 -8.89
N TYR A 12 5.05 -13.04 -7.73
CA TYR A 12 6.05 -11.98 -7.61
C TYR A 12 7.46 -12.53 -7.29
N GLY A 13 7.67 -13.83 -7.48
CA GLY A 13 8.99 -14.47 -7.33
C GLY A 13 9.40 -14.74 -5.87
N ILE A 14 8.49 -14.63 -4.91
CA ILE A 14 8.75 -14.94 -3.50
C ILE A 14 8.18 -16.32 -3.17
N GLN A 15 9.06 -17.32 -3.16
CA GLN A 15 8.72 -18.70 -2.81
C GLN A 15 8.59 -18.89 -1.29
N ASN A 16 7.84 -19.92 -0.87
CA ASN A 16 7.67 -20.32 0.53
C ASN A 16 7.19 -19.17 1.45
N CYS A 17 6.39 -18.24 0.92
CA CYS A 17 5.84 -17.12 1.68
C CYS A 17 4.32 -17.19 1.63
N ASN A 18 3.70 -17.38 2.80
CA ASN A 18 2.24 -17.52 2.94
C ASN A 18 1.56 -16.23 3.43
N ASN A 19 2.29 -15.13 3.50
CA ASN A 19 1.83 -13.81 3.92
C ASN A 19 2.24 -12.77 2.88
N VAL A 20 1.26 -12.20 2.18
CA VAL A 20 1.56 -11.26 1.09
C VAL A 20 2.23 -9.97 1.59
N ASN A 21 1.95 -9.53 2.82
CA ASN A 21 2.58 -8.32 3.38
C ASN A 21 4.07 -8.56 3.70
N ASP A 22 4.43 -9.77 4.13
CA ASP A 22 5.84 -10.17 4.28
C ASP A 22 6.54 -10.23 2.91
N ALA A 23 5.90 -10.83 1.90
CA ALA A 23 6.43 -10.79 0.52
C ALA A 23 6.66 -9.35 0.03
N ARG A 24 5.73 -8.42 0.32
CA ARG A 24 5.90 -6.99 0.00
C ARG A 24 7.13 -6.41 0.67
N TYR A 25 7.29 -6.64 1.97
CA TYR A 25 8.43 -6.14 2.73
C TYR A 25 9.76 -6.68 2.18
N ARG A 26 9.83 -7.99 1.88
CA ARG A 26 11.04 -8.60 1.30
C ARG A 26 11.43 -8.01 -0.05
N ILE A 27 10.45 -7.79 -0.94
CA ILE A 27 10.72 -7.15 -2.25
C ILE A 27 11.15 -5.70 -2.05
N PHE A 28 10.51 -4.98 -1.13
CA PHE A 28 10.89 -3.61 -0.81
C PHE A 28 12.34 -3.54 -0.32
N MET A 29 12.71 -4.36 0.66
CA MET A 29 14.09 -4.40 1.18
C MET A 29 15.09 -4.77 0.09
N LYS A 30 14.78 -5.80 -0.72
CA LYS A 30 15.63 -6.21 -1.83
C LYS A 30 15.90 -5.07 -2.83
N ASN A 31 14.89 -4.25 -3.11
CA ASN A 31 14.96 -3.23 -4.16
C ASN A 31 15.42 -1.86 -3.65
N TYR A 32 15.17 -1.53 -2.38
CA TYR A 32 15.32 -0.17 -1.86
C TYR A 32 16.20 -0.07 -0.60
N SER A 33 16.64 -1.16 0.02
CA SER A 33 17.55 -1.06 1.17
C SER A 33 18.90 -0.45 0.80
N ALA A 34 19.44 0.33 1.74
CA ALA A 34 20.83 0.75 1.70
C ALA A 34 21.77 -0.47 1.78
N LYS A 35 22.91 -0.42 1.10
CA LYS A 35 23.90 -1.50 1.15
C LYS A 35 24.85 -1.36 2.34
N GLU A 36 25.06 -0.14 2.79
CA GLU A 36 25.92 0.22 3.92
C GLU A 36 25.20 1.26 4.78
N ASP A 37 25.43 1.25 6.09
CA ASP A 37 24.76 2.15 7.05
C ASP A 37 25.10 3.63 6.83
N SER A 38 26.21 3.92 6.15
CA SER A 38 26.65 5.26 5.78
C SER A 38 25.92 5.81 4.55
N GLU A 39 25.18 4.97 3.81
CA GLU A 39 24.49 5.39 2.60
C GLU A 39 23.21 6.16 2.93
N GLN A 40 23.09 7.37 2.40
CA GLN A 40 21.83 8.12 2.46
C GLN A 40 20.76 7.41 1.63
N PHE A 41 19.81 6.75 2.30
CA PHE A 41 18.71 5.96 1.72
C PHE A 41 18.04 6.64 0.50
N LEU A 42 17.67 7.92 0.62
CA LEU A 42 16.94 8.64 -0.42
C LEU A 42 17.78 8.95 -1.67
N LYS A 43 19.12 8.94 -1.61
CA LYS A 43 19.97 9.30 -2.77
C LYS A 43 19.91 8.28 -3.90
N LYS A 44 19.61 7.00 -3.61
CA LYS A 44 19.58 5.92 -4.61
C LYS A 44 18.18 5.59 -5.10
N ILE A 45 17.14 6.03 -4.40
CA ILE A 45 15.74 5.78 -4.78
C ILE A 45 15.37 6.78 -5.88
N LYS A 46 15.52 6.34 -7.14
CA LYS A 46 15.15 7.14 -8.32
C LYS A 46 13.65 7.15 -8.60
N GLY A 47 12.88 6.32 -7.90
CA GLY A 47 11.45 6.18 -8.06
C GLY A 47 10.94 4.90 -7.38
N PHE A 48 9.63 4.77 -7.30
CA PHE A 48 8.97 3.59 -6.75
C PHE A 48 8.06 2.98 -7.81
N ASP A 49 8.42 1.79 -8.29
CA ASP A 49 7.53 1.01 -9.16
C ASP A 49 6.59 0.16 -8.32
N SER A 50 5.35 0.62 -8.17
CA SER A 50 4.32 -0.07 -7.41
C SER A 50 3.92 -1.42 -8.03
N ASN A 51 4.14 -1.62 -9.33
CA ASN A 51 3.83 -2.88 -10.01
C ASN A 51 4.83 -3.98 -9.69
N SER A 52 6.03 -3.62 -9.21
CA SER A 52 7.07 -4.58 -8.82
C SER A 52 6.79 -5.28 -7.49
N ILE A 53 5.77 -4.82 -6.74
CA ILE A 53 5.43 -5.31 -5.40
C ILE A 53 3.99 -5.85 -5.41
N PRO A 54 3.71 -7.00 -4.75
CA PRO A 54 2.36 -7.55 -4.69
C PRO A 54 1.40 -6.61 -3.96
N PRO A 55 0.09 -6.66 -4.23
CA PRO A 55 -0.88 -5.89 -3.44
C PRO A 55 -0.80 -6.27 -1.96
N CYS A 56 -1.08 -5.33 -1.06
CA CYS A 56 -1.21 -5.66 0.36
C CYS A 56 -2.43 -6.54 0.60
N TRP A 57 -2.47 -7.22 1.75
CA TRP A 57 -3.55 -8.14 2.07
C TRP A 57 -4.94 -7.48 1.98
N ILE A 58 -5.07 -6.25 2.46
CA ILE A 58 -6.32 -5.48 2.43
C ILE A 58 -6.78 -5.22 0.99
N SER A 59 -5.90 -4.76 0.10
CA SER A 59 -6.25 -4.57 -1.31
C SER A 59 -6.54 -5.89 -2.02
N LEU A 60 -5.78 -6.94 -1.70
CA LEU A 60 -5.94 -8.27 -2.30
C LEU A 60 -7.30 -8.87 -1.95
N ILE A 61 -7.74 -8.80 -0.69
CA ILE A 61 -9.04 -9.34 -0.28
C ILE A 61 -10.20 -8.61 -0.97
N GLN A 62 -10.13 -7.28 -1.08
CA GLN A 62 -11.16 -6.51 -1.80
C GLN A 62 -11.24 -6.90 -3.28
N LYS A 63 -10.11 -7.20 -3.93
CA LYS A 63 -10.10 -7.69 -5.31
C LYS A 63 -10.74 -9.08 -5.42
N ILE A 64 -10.41 -10.00 -4.52
CA ILE A 64 -10.98 -11.36 -4.50
C ILE A 64 -12.50 -11.31 -4.30
N LEU A 65 -12.96 -10.54 -3.32
CA LEU A 65 -14.38 -10.37 -3.02
C LEU A 65 -15.15 -9.83 -4.23
N ARG A 66 -14.60 -8.82 -4.91
CA ARG A 66 -15.20 -8.28 -6.13
C ARG A 66 -15.31 -9.32 -7.24
N THR A 67 -14.26 -10.12 -7.44
CA THR A 67 -14.28 -11.22 -8.42
C THR A 67 -15.32 -12.28 -8.07
N VAL A 68 -15.48 -12.63 -6.79
CA VAL A 68 -16.52 -13.57 -6.33
C VAL A 68 -17.92 -13.06 -6.67
N PHE A 69 -18.20 -11.76 -6.45
CA PHE A 69 -19.48 -11.15 -6.80
C PHE A 69 -19.79 -11.26 -8.29
N ILE A 70 -18.85 -10.83 -9.14
CA ILE A 70 -19.02 -10.86 -10.60
C ILE A 70 -19.19 -12.30 -11.08
N ASN A 71 -18.37 -13.24 -10.60
CA ASN A 71 -18.48 -14.64 -10.99
C ASN A 71 -19.82 -15.26 -10.56
N SER A 72 -20.32 -14.92 -9.37
CA SER A 72 -21.63 -15.38 -8.93
C SER A 72 -22.75 -14.92 -9.86
N MET A 73 -22.71 -13.68 -10.35
CA MET A 73 -23.70 -13.19 -11.32
C MET A 73 -23.63 -13.98 -12.63
N TRP A 74 -22.42 -14.16 -13.18
CA TRP A 74 -22.24 -14.89 -14.44
C TRP A 74 -22.64 -16.36 -14.35
N LEU A 75 -22.34 -17.02 -13.23
CA LEU A 75 -22.77 -18.41 -12.98
C LEU A 75 -24.29 -18.57 -12.92
N ASN A 76 -25.02 -17.50 -12.60
CA ASN A 76 -26.48 -17.49 -12.51
C ASN A 76 -27.13 -16.66 -13.63
N ALA A 77 -26.42 -16.37 -14.73
CA ALA A 77 -26.89 -15.45 -15.76
C ALA A 77 -28.18 -15.91 -16.48
N THR A 78 -28.53 -17.20 -16.39
CA THR A 78 -29.78 -17.75 -16.94
C THR A 78 -30.97 -17.61 -15.99
N ASP A 79 -30.74 -17.25 -14.73
CA ASP A 79 -31.77 -16.99 -13.72
C ASP A 79 -32.23 -15.53 -13.86
N PRO A 80 -33.55 -15.25 -13.92
CA PRO A 80 -34.06 -13.88 -13.87
C PRO A 80 -33.56 -13.09 -12.66
N ILE A 81 -33.25 -13.77 -11.54
CA ILE A 81 -32.62 -13.19 -10.35
C ILE A 81 -31.19 -13.73 -10.24
N CYS A 82 -30.29 -13.21 -11.08
CA CYS A 82 -28.90 -13.66 -11.14
C CYS A 82 -28.01 -13.10 -10.01
N VAL A 83 -28.38 -11.96 -9.42
CA VAL A 83 -27.64 -11.31 -8.33
C VAL A 83 -28.03 -11.90 -6.99
N LYS A 84 -27.28 -12.89 -6.53
CA LYS A 84 -27.56 -13.64 -5.29
C LYS A 84 -26.76 -13.17 -4.07
N LEU A 85 -25.69 -12.42 -4.29
CA LEU A 85 -24.83 -11.87 -3.24
C LEU A 85 -25.14 -10.40 -3.02
N GLN A 86 -24.96 -9.91 -1.79
CA GLN A 86 -25.06 -8.48 -1.48
C GLN A 86 -23.74 -7.79 -1.86
N PRO A 87 -23.77 -6.71 -2.65
CA PRO A 87 -22.58 -5.95 -3.05
C PRO A 87 -21.64 -5.60 -1.89
N GLU A 88 -22.21 -5.11 -0.79
CA GLU A 88 -21.52 -4.57 0.40
C GLU A 88 -20.65 -5.62 1.08
N ASN A 89 -21.05 -6.89 0.98
CA ASN A 89 -20.29 -8.02 1.53
C ASN A 89 -19.21 -8.53 0.58
N CYS A 90 -19.14 -7.99 -0.64
CA CYS A 90 -18.29 -8.50 -1.70
C CYS A 90 -17.40 -7.41 -2.33
N GLY A 91 -16.97 -6.42 -1.55
CA GLY A 91 -16.04 -5.39 -1.99
C GLY A 91 -16.63 -4.45 -3.05
N TRP A 92 -17.96 -4.38 -3.12
CA TRP A 92 -18.70 -3.38 -3.87
C TRP A 92 -19.56 -2.57 -2.91
N PHE A 93 -20.03 -1.41 -3.32
CA PHE A 93 -21.11 -0.71 -2.64
C PHE A 93 -22.10 -0.21 -3.68
N LEU A 94 -23.38 -0.30 -3.36
CA LEU A 94 -24.45 0.18 -4.22
C LEU A 94 -24.80 1.63 -3.84
N ASP A 95 -24.60 2.52 -4.79
CA ASP A 95 -25.10 3.90 -4.78
C ASP A 95 -26.08 4.03 -5.96
N GLU A 96 -25.98 5.05 -6.81
CA GLU A 96 -26.68 5.08 -8.11
C GLU A 96 -26.21 3.94 -9.04
N TYR A 97 -24.93 3.56 -8.94
CA TYR A 97 -24.32 2.45 -9.68
C TYR A 97 -23.42 1.63 -8.76
N LEU A 98 -23.12 0.40 -9.17
CA LEU A 98 -22.18 -0.47 -8.46
C LEU A 98 -20.76 0.11 -8.52
N LYS A 99 -20.21 0.48 -7.37
CA LYS A 99 -18.87 1.07 -7.25
C LYS A 99 -17.94 0.15 -6.46
N PRO A 100 -16.67 -0.03 -6.88
CA PRO A 100 -15.76 -0.91 -6.15
C PRO A 100 -15.33 -0.26 -4.85
N VAL A 101 -15.31 -1.05 -3.77
CA VAL A 101 -14.61 -0.67 -2.54
C VAL A 101 -13.11 -0.75 -2.83
N GLY A 102 -12.41 0.37 -2.62
CA GLY A 102 -10.98 0.51 -2.90
C GLY A 102 -10.12 -0.16 -1.84
N PHE A 103 -9.65 0.62 -0.89
CA PHE A 103 -8.90 0.15 0.27
C PHE A 103 -9.60 0.61 1.55
N ILE A 104 -9.57 -0.25 2.56
CA ILE A 104 -10.25 -0.02 3.84
C ILE A 104 -9.17 0.16 4.91
N GLY A 105 -9.17 1.31 5.56
CA GLY A 105 -8.20 1.69 6.59
C GLY A 105 -7.33 2.87 6.16
N ASP A 106 -6.30 3.15 6.95
CA ASP A 106 -5.41 4.28 6.72
C ASP A 106 -4.50 4.01 5.51
N HIS A 107 -4.65 4.85 4.48
CA HIS A 107 -3.89 4.72 3.23
C HIS A 107 -2.46 5.26 3.36
N THR A 108 -2.22 6.08 4.37
CA THR A 108 -0.93 6.66 4.71
C THR A 108 -0.69 6.42 6.19
N PRO A 109 0.57 6.23 6.62
CA PRO A 109 0.87 6.32 8.04
C PRO A 109 0.28 7.60 8.61
N LEU A 110 -0.37 7.50 9.77
CA LEU A 110 -0.53 8.65 10.63
C LEU A 110 0.90 9.12 10.97
N LYS A 111 1.11 10.44 10.97
CA LYS A 111 2.34 11.25 11.16
C LYS A 111 3.71 10.56 11.21
N ILE A 112 4.78 11.25 10.77
CA ILE A 112 6.16 10.74 10.86
C ILE A 112 6.52 10.29 12.29
N GLU A 113 6.01 11.00 13.30
CA GLU A 113 6.15 10.68 14.73
C GLU A 113 5.64 9.27 15.11
N ASP A 114 4.70 8.70 14.35
CA ASP A 114 4.11 7.38 14.61
C ASP A 114 4.94 6.23 13.98
N ILE A 115 5.92 6.56 13.12
CA ILE A 115 6.76 5.60 12.38
C ILE A 115 8.16 5.50 13.00
N VAL A 116 8.68 6.61 13.52
CA VAL A 116 10.02 6.67 14.12
C VAL A 116 9.96 6.11 15.53
N GLU A 117 10.72 5.05 15.81
CA GLU A 117 10.97 4.62 17.19
C GLU A 117 11.57 5.80 17.96
N ARG A 118 10.87 6.25 19.01
CA ARG A 118 11.44 7.24 19.93
C ARG A 118 12.64 6.59 20.60
N THR A 119 13.82 6.81 20.06
CA THR A 119 15.05 6.64 20.81
C THR A 119 15.00 7.70 21.90
N GLU A 120 14.65 7.29 23.12
CA GLU A 120 14.89 8.09 24.32
C GLU A 120 16.41 8.27 24.44
N THR A 121 16.95 9.24 23.72
CA THR A 121 18.21 9.86 24.13
C THR A 121 17.84 10.74 25.31
N GLU A 122 18.12 10.27 26.52
CA GLU A 122 18.28 11.14 27.68
C GLU A 122 19.36 12.17 27.33
N SER A 123 18.95 13.31 26.78
CA SER A 123 19.77 14.51 26.69
C SER A 123 19.23 15.47 27.73
N ASP A 124 19.90 15.49 28.87
CA ASP A 124 19.82 16.59 29.82
C ASP A 124 20.08 17.93 29.11
N ASP A 125 19.29 18.93 29.51
CA ASP A 125 19.25 20.30 29.03
C ASP A 125 20.62 20.95 28.72
N ALA A 126 20.70 21.67 27.60
CA ALA A 126 21.37 22.97 27.52
C ALA A 126 20.95 23.77 26.26
N GLU A 127 20.08 24.75 26.50
CA GLU A 127 20.06 26.13 25.95
C GLU A 127 20.18 26.37 24.42
N ASP A 128 19.03 26.74 23.86
CA ASP A 128 18.76 28.00 23.12
C ASP A 128 19.79 28.53 22.10
N SER A 129 19.41 28.47 20.81
CA SER A 129 19.62 29.60 19.90
C SER A 129 18.59 29.61 18.77
N GLU A 130 17.69 30.60 18.79
CA GLU A 130 17.06 31.22 17.61
C GLU A 130 18.14 31.48 16.53
N VAL A 131 17.97 31.26 15.22
CA VAL A 131 17.14 31.87 14.16
C VAL A 131 17.48 31.05 12.87
N GLU A 132 16.74 30.95 11.76
CA GLU A 132 16.12 31.97 10.92
C GLU A 132 15.32 31.28 9.79
N ASP A 133 14.20 31.90 9.42
CA ASP A 133 13.25 31.54 8.37
C ASP A 133 13.87 31.60 6.96
N HIS A 134 13.88 30.49 6.22
CA HIS A 134 14.16 30.50 4.78
C HIS A 134 12.89 30.21 3.98
N SER A 135 12.23 31.31 3.65
CA SER A 135 11.12 31.43 2.70
C SER A 135 11.32 30.63 1.39
N TYR A 136 10.23 29.95 1.01
CA TYR A 136 9.99 29.36 -0.30
C TYR A 136 10.16 30.42 -1.41
N MET A 137 11.02 30.16 -2.39
CA MET A 137 10.97 30.83 -3.69
C MET A 137 10.72 29.78 -4.77
N SER A 138 9.48 29.74 -5.22
CA SER A 138 9.02 29.09 -6.44
C SER A 138 9.56 29.91 -7.63
N ASP A 139 10.39 29.32 -8.47
CA ASP A 139 10.73 29.90 -9.79
C ASP A 139 10.07 29.04 -10.87
N ASP A 140 8.94 29.54 -11.33
CA ASP A 140 8.17 29.07 -12.48
C ASP A 140 8.74 29.78 -13.70
N SER A 141 9.46 29.05 -14.56
CA SER A 141 9.88 29.56 -15.86
C SER A 141 9.41 28.62 -16.96
N GLU A 142 8.19 28.88 -17.42
CA GLU A 142 7.75 28.59 -18.77
C GLU A 142 8.73 29.24 -19.77
N ARG A 143 9.31 28.45 -20.68
CA ARG A 143 9.89 28.95 -21.94
C ARG A 143 9.61 27.98 -23.10
N GLU A 144 8.73 28.49 -23.97
CA GLU A 144 8.59 28.36 -25.43
C GLU A 144 8.58 26.97 -26.10
#